data_AF-A0A0J8SRJ0-F1
#
_entry.id   AF-A0A0J8SRJ0-F1
#
_cell.length_a   1.000
_cell.length_b   1.000
_cell.length_c   1.000
_cell.angle_alpha   90.00
_cell.angle_beta   90.00
_cell.angle_gamma   90.00
#
_symmetry.space_group_name_H-M   'P 1'
#
loop_
_entity.id
_entity.type
_entity.pdbx_description
1 polymer ?
#
loop_
_entity_poly.entity_id
_entity_poly.type
_entity_poly.pdbx_seq_one_letter_code
_entity_poly.pdbx_strand_id
1 'polypeptide(L)'
;MVLEQQPTLELLFEQLGLPADERSIDEFTRTHQLPSEVILPDAEFWSEGQSAFLREHWHQDDEWIVIIDKLNQLLHVESDKQSA
;
A
#
# COMPACT_ATOMS: atom_id res chain seq x y z
N MET A 1 -15.86 24.08 8.02
CA MET A 1 -16.12 22.84 7.26
C MET A 1 -14.76 22.33 6.84
N VAL A 2 -14.22 21.33 7.55
CA VAL A 2 -12.96 20.70 7.17
C VAL A 2 -13.34 19.61 6.18
N LEU A 3 -12.90 19.74 4.92
CA LEU A 3 -12.87 18.62 4.00
C LEU A 3 -11.68 17.77 4.44
N GLU A 4 -11.90 16.88 5.40
CA GLU A 4 -10.96 15.81 5.70
C GLU A 4 -10.98 14.92 4.46
N GLN A 5 -10.06 15.17 3.53
CA GLN A 5 -9.90 14.36 2.33
C GLN A 5 -9.58 12.95 2.81
N GLN A 6 -10.52 12.04 2.63
CA GLN A 6 -10.33 10.64 3.00
C GLN A 6 -9.11 10.11 2.23
N PRO A 7 -8.14 9.47 2.90
CA PRO A 7 -7.01 8.89 2.19
C PRO A 7 -7.55 7.85 1.19
N THR A 8 -6.97 7.81 0.00
CA THR A 8 -7.29 6.83 -1.05
C THR A 8 -6.01 6.18 -1.55
N LEU A 9 -6.14 5.03 -2.24
CA LEU A 9 -4.98 4.37 -2.86
C LEU A 9 -4.27 5.29 -3.85
N GLU A 10 -5.04 6.07 -4.60
CA GLU A 10 -4.51 7.07 -5.52
C GLU A 10 -3.63 8.08 -4.77
N LEU A 11 -4.15 8.66 -3.69
CA LEU A 11 -3.42 9.63 -2.87
C LEU A 11 -2.17 9.00 -2.24
N LEU A 12 -2.24 7.74 -1.80
CA LEU A 12 -1.08 7.01 -1.28
C LEU A 12 0.02 6.89 -2.35
N PHE A 13 -0.35 6.49 -3.57
CA PHE A 13 0.60 6.40 -4.67
C PHE A 13 1.18 7.78 -5.01
N GLU A 14 0.36 8.84 -5.02
CA GLU A 14 0.84 10.22 -5.22
C GLU A 14 1.85 10.64 -4.14
N GLN A 15 1.61 10.34 -2.86
CA GLN A 15 2.56 10.62 -1.77
C GLN A 15 3.87 9.84 -1.91
N LEU A 16 3.79 8.61 -2.40
CA LEU A 16 4.95 7.76 -2.65
C LEU A 16 5.69 8.13 -3.95
N GLY A 17 5.14 9.05 -4.75
CA GLY A 17 5.69 9.45 -6.06
C GLY A 17 5.48 8.41 -7.15
N LEU A 18 4.47 7.54 -6.99
CA LEU A 18 4.07 6.53 -7.95
C LEU A 18 2.86 6.98 -8.78
N PRO A 19 2.67 6.40 -9.98
CA PRO A 19 1.48 6.65 -10.78
C PRO A 19 0.22 6.13 -10.06
N ALA A 20 -0.67 7.06 -9.73
CA ALA A 20 -1.88 6.85 -8.97
C ALA A 20 -3.10 6.43 -9.82
N ASP A 21 -2.93 6.24 -11.13
CA ASP A 21 -4.00 5.79 -12.00
C ASP A 21 -4.46 4.36 -11.66
N GLU A 22 -5.76 4.08 -11.77
CA GLU A 22 -6.35 2.75 -11.51
C GLU A 22 -5.61 1.62 -12.23
N ARG A 23 -5.20 1.85 -13.49
CA ARG A 23 -4.44 0.85 -14.26
C ARG A 23 -3.04 0.60 -13.70
N SER A 24 -2.37 1.66 -13.27
CA SER A 24 -1.02 1.55 -12.69
C SER A 24 -1.06 0.86 -11.33
N ILE A 25 -2.09 1.09 -10.53
CA ILE A 25 -2.31 0.38 -9.26
C ILE A 25 -2.58 -1.11 -9.50
N ASP A 26 -3.44 -1.46 -10.48
CA ASP A 26 -3.68 -2.87 -10.85
C ASP A 26 -2.39 -3.55 -11.34
N GLU A 27 -1.66 -2.91 -12.25
CA GLU A 27 -0.40 -3.43 -12.76
C GLU A 27 0.64 -3.58 -11.65
N PHE A 28 0.76 -2.59 -10.75
CA PHE A 28 1.67 -2.63 -9.61
C PHE A 28 1.36 -3.79 -8.68
N THR A 29 0.09 -3.94 -8.28
CA THR A 29 -0.32 -5.01 -7.36
C THR A 29 -0.09 -6.40 -7.95
N ARG A 30 -0.21 -6.56 -9.27
CA ARG A 30 0.05 -7.81 -9.97
C ARG A 30 1.54 -8.11 -10.21
N THR A 31 2.37 -7.08 -10.33
CA THR A 31 3.80 -7.22 -10.61
C THR A 31 4.66 -7.25 -9.35
N HIS A 32 4.18 -6.67 -8.25
CA HIS A 32 4.89 -6.52 -6.98
C HIS A 32 4.22 -7.29 -5.83
N GLN A 33 3.74 -8.51 -6.10
CA GLN A 33 3.15 -9.36 -5.06
C GLN A 33 4.14 -9.61 -3.91
N LEU A 34 3.62 -9.60 -2.69
CA LEU A 34 4.36 -9.82 -1.47
C LEU A 34 4.01 -11.19 -0.86
N PRO A 35 5.01 -11.92 -0.33
CA PRO A 35 4.77 -13.11 0.48
C PRO A 35 3.99 -12.71 1.74
N SER A 36 3.07 -13.56 2.22
CA SER A 36 2.29 -13.28 3.44
C SER A 36 3.11 -13.02 4.71
N GLU A 37 4.39 -13.40 4.72
CA GLU A 37 5.33 -13.16 5.82
C GLU A 37 5.98 -11.77 5.78
N VAL A 38 5.85 -11.04 4.67
CA VAL A 38 6.44 -9.71 4.47
C VAL A 38 5.39 -8.64 4.71
N ILE A 39 5.70 -7.66 5.55
CA ILE A 39 4.82 -6.51 5.77
C ILE A 39 5.06 -5.45 4.69
N LEU A 40 3.99 -4.80 4.23
CA LEU A 40 4.04 -3.75 3.21
C LEU A 40 5.17 -2.72 3.42
N PRO A 41 5.33 -2.07 4.59
CA PRO A 41 6.39 -1.07 4.77
C PRO A 41 7.81 -1.63 4.72
N ASP A 42 8.03 -2.93 4.96
CA ASP A 42 9.37 -3.56 4.88
C ASP A 42 9.63 -4.22 3.52
N ALA A 43 8.73 -4.04 2.54
CA ALA A 43 8.94 -4.58 1.21
C ALA A 43 10.17 -3.96 0.51
N GLU A 44 10.97 -4.82 -0.13
CA GLU A 44 12.24 -4.44 -0.76
C GLU A 44 12.08 -3.53 -1.99
N PHE A 45 10.87 -3.41 -2.53
CA PHE A 45 10.58 -2.52 -3.67
C PHE A 45 10.36 -1.07 -3.25
N TRP A 46 10.18 -0.79 -1.96
CA TRP A 46 10.12 0.57 -1.46
C TRP A 46 11.52 1.16 -1.25
N SER A 47 11.67 2.42 -1.60
CA SER A 47 12.83 3.21 -1.15
C SER A 47 12.75 3.54 0.33
N GLU A 48 13.88 3.91 0.94
CA GLU A 48 13.97 4.27 2.36
C GLU A 48 12.93 5.33 2.77
N GLY A 49 12.68 6.34 1.92
CA GLY A 49 11.67 7.36 2.17
C GLY A 49 10.23 6.87 2.08
N GLN A 50 9.93 5.98 1.12
CA GLN A 50 8.60 5.39 0.96
C GLN A 50 8.26 4.44 2.11
N SER A 51 9.22 3.58 2.47
CA SER A 51 9.12 2.69 3.62
C SER A 51 8.92 3.47 4.91
N ALA A 52 9.67 4.55 5.13
CA ALA A 52 9.53 5.40 6.31
C ALA A 52 8.13 6.03 6.40
N PHE A 53 7.59 6.55 5.30
CA PHE A 53 6.24 7.11 5.24
C PHE A 53 5.17 6.07 5.59
N LEU A 54 5.23 4.90 4.94
CA LEU A 54 4.30 3.80 5.20
C LEU A 54 4.38 3.34 6.66
N ARG A 55 5.59 3.21 7.20
CA ARG A 55 5.85 2.76 8.57
C ARG A 55 5.38 3.76 9.62
N GLU A 56 5.55 5.05 9.35
CA GLU A 56 5.04 6.11 10.22
C GLU A 56 3.53 6.01 10.37
N HIS A 57 2.79 5.99 9.25
CA HIS A 57 1.34 5.85 9.26
C HIS A 57 0.86 4.50 9.78
N TRP A 58 1.61 3.43 9.55
CA TRP A 58 1.31 2.08 10.10
C TRP A 58 1.36 2.07 11.64
N HIS A 59 2.19 2.91 12.26
CA HIS A 59 2.29 2.97 13.72
C HIS A 59 1.32 3.97 14.36
N GLN A 60 0.85 4.97 13.62
CA GLN A 60 -0.01 6.03 14.16
C GLN A 60 -1.50 5.65 14.27
N ASP A 61 -1.93 4.52 13.70
CA ASP A 61 -3.35 4.08 13.71
C ASP A 61 -4.31 5.13 13.12
N ASP A 62 -3.83 5.86 12.11
CA ASP A 62 -4.58 6.90 11.41
C ASP A 62 -5.47 6.35 10.29
N GLU A 63 -6.26 7.21 9.66
CA GLU A 63 -7.09 6.90 8.48
C GLU A 63 -6.27 6.27 7.33
N TRP A 64 -4.98 6.60 7.24
CA TRP A 64 -4.06 6.03 6.26
C TRP A 64 -3.85 4.51 6.44
N ILE A 65 -3.96 3.97 7.66
CA ILE A 65 -3.85 2.53 7.90
C ILE A 65 -4.85 1.76 7.06
N VAL A 66 -6.09 2.25 6.93
CA VAL A 66 -7.12 1.56 6.15
C VAL A 66 -6.70 1.39 4.68
N ILE A 67 -6.04 2.40 4.12
CA ILE A 67 -5.59 2.40 2.72
C ILE A 67 -4.32 1.58 2.55
N ILE A 68 -3.38 1.72 3.48
CA ILE A 68 -2.14 0.94 3.50
C ILE A 68 -2.46 -0.54 3.67
N ASP A 69 -3.40 -0.90 4.56
CA ASP A 69 -3.89 -2.26 4.73
C ASP A 69 -4.62 -2.78 3.47
N LYS A 70 -5.45 -1.94 2.84
CA LYS A 70 -6.08 -2.30 1.56
C LYS A 70 -5.04 -2.59 0.48
N LEU A 71 -4.00 -1.76 0.36
CA LEU A 71 -2.90 -2.01 -0.58
C LEU A 71 -2.15 -3.31 -0.23
N ASN A 72 -1.86 -3.51 1.05
CA ASN A 72 -1.24 -4.73 1.57
C ASN A 72 -2.05 -5.96 1.14
N GLN A 73 -3.36 -5.96 1.39
CA GLN A 73 -4.24 -7.05 0.97
C GLN A 73 -4.17 -7.31 -0.54
N LEU A 74 -4.19 -6.26 -1.39
CA LEU A 74 -4.06 -6.39 -2.85
C LEU A 74 -2.74 -7.04 -3.27
N LEU A 75 -1.65 -6.71 -2.58
CA LEU A 75 -0.32 -7.26 -2.83
C LEU A 75 -0.13 -8.68 -2.30
N HIS A 76 -1.01 -9.17 -1.43
CA HIS A 76 -0.96 -10.54 -0.89
C HIS A 76 -1.99 -11.49 -1.50
N VAL A 77 -2.84 -11.03 -2.44
CA VAL A 77 -3.96 -11.83 -3.00
C VAL A 77 -3.51 -13.16 -3.62
N GLU A 78 -2.33 -13.23 -4.25
CA GLU A 78 -1.87 -14.49 -4.85
C GLU A 78 -1.36 -15.50 -3.81
N SER A 79 -0.89 -15.03 -2.65
CA SER A 79 -0.47 -15.93 -1.56
C SER A 79 -1.67 -16.65 -0.90
N ASP A 80 -2.86 -16.04 -0.89
CA ASP A 80 -4.07 -16.62 -0.29
C ASP A 80 -4.70 -17.73 -1.16
N LYS A 81 -4.59 -17.64 -2.49
CA LYS A 81 -5.18 -18.63 -3.41
C LYS A 81 -4.40 -19.95 -3.52
N GLN A 82 -3.22 -20.05 -2.92
CA GLN A 82 -2.37 -21.24 -3.06
C GLN A 82 -2.46 -22.23 -1.89
N SER A 83 -3.38 -21.98 -0.93
CA SER A 83 -3.63 -22.87 0.20
C SER A 83 -5.11 -23.18 0.39
N ALA A 84 -5.74 -23.88 -0.58
CA ALA A 84 -6.69 -25.01 -0.38
C ALA A 84 -7.47 -25.33 -1.66
#